data_AF-A0A382LIJ3-F1
#
_entry.id   AF-A0A382LIJ3-F1
#
_cell.length_a   1.000
_cell.length_b   1.000
_cell.length_c   1.000
_cell.angle_alpha   90.00
_cell.angle_beta   90.00
_cell.angle_gamma   90.00
#
_symmetry.space_group_name_H-M   'P 1'
#
loop_
_entity.id
_entity.type
_entity.pdbx_description
1 polymer ?
#
loop_
_entity_poly.entity_id
_entity_poly.type
_entity_poly.pdbx_seq_one_letter_code
_entity_poly.pdbx_strand_id
1 'polypeptide(L)'
;MNRYQFEDLISDYIENKLPIAKRKELEAFMEANPEAKDQLESIRSLMKSMKKLPEVKTSDEFTAKLMKRVEFEKNRPSAKKYVTSTVGKTYFGFTPAYATVMTALVVAFVVVGMQLVPKTNNNSTVLPTSITAETSTIPKSTSPKPYQNDDIMLAEDHDSTDVDGPARVKSGQFDDKIKLVGNK
;
A
#
# COMPACT_ATOMS: atom_id res chain seq x y z
N MET A 1 36.20 19.90 -2.15
CA MET A 1 35.44 18.64 -2.26
C MET A 1 36.00 17.65 -1.24
N ASN A 2 35.19 16.78 -0.65
CA ASN A 2 35.67 15.73 0.26
C ASN A 2 35.70 14.36 -0.44
N ARG A 3 36.28 13.34 0.22
CA ARG A 3 36.40 11.97 -0.31
C ARG A 3 35.05 11.35 -0.70
N TYR A 4 34.02 11.50 0.13
CA TYR A 4 32.70 10.92 -0.14
C TYR A 4 32.01 11.55 -1.35
N GLN A 5 32.10 12.88 -1.46
CA GLN A 5 31.63 13.58 -2.65
C GLN A 5 32.38 13.12 -3.89
N PHE A 6 33.70 12.86 -3.76
CA PHE A 6 34.49 12.39 -4.88
C PHE A 6 33.99 11.02 -5.35
N GLU A 7 33.88 10.07 -4.43
CA GLU A 7 33.36 8.72 -4.70
C GLU A 7 31.96 8.72 -5.33
N ASP A 8 31.08 9.62 -4.89
CA ASP A 8 29.74 9.80 -5.47
C ASP A 8 29.80 10.31 -6.93
N LEU A 9 30.68 11.28 -7.21
CA LEU A 9 30.80 11.88 -8.55
C LEU A 9 31.71 11.10 -9.52
N ILE A 10 32.47 10.10 -9.07
CA ILE A 10 33.40 9.33 -9.93
C ILE A 10 32.63 8.65 -11.08
N SER A 11 31.48 8.04 -10.78
CA SER A 11 30.67 7.33 -11.79
C SER A 11 30.25 8.28 -12.91
N ASP A 12 29.71 9.43 -12.54
CA ASP A 12 29.28 10.47 -13.49
C ASP A 12 30.46 11.09 -14.23
N TYR A 13 31.63 11.23 -13.58
CA TYR A 13 32.85 11.70 -14.22
C TYR A 13 33.34 10.73 -15.31
N ILE A 14 33.40 9.42 -15.00
CA ILE A 14 33.82 8.37 -15.94
C ILE A 14 32.85 8.28 -17.13
N GLU A 15 31.55 8.42 -16.88
CA GLU A 15 30.51 8.35 -17.90
C GLU A 15 30.31 9.67 -18.67
N ASN A 16 31.15 10.69 -18.41
CA ASN A 16 31.08 12.00 -19.03
C ASN A 16 29.72 12.71 -18.83
N LYS A 17 29.06 12.47 -17.69
CA LYS A 17 27.78 13.08 -17.30
C LYS A 17 27.94 14.31 -16.40
N LEU A 18 29.14 14.56 -15.90
CA LEU A 18 29.42 15.69 -15.00
C LEU A 18 29.46 17.04 -15.74
N PRO A 19 28.84 18.11 -15.20
CA PRO A 19 29.01 19.47 -15.70
C PRO A 19 30.46 19.94 -15.64
N ILE A 20 30.88 20.81 -16.58
CA ILE A 20 32.28 21.29 -16.71
C ILE A 20 32.81 21.91 -15.41
N ALA A 21 31.98 22.68 -14.70
CA ALA A 21 32.37 23.29 -13.43
C ALA A 21 32.76 22.24 -12.37
N LYS A 22 31.94 21.18 -12.23
CA LYS A 22 32.18 20.08 -11.29
C LYS A 22 33.35 19.19 -11.71
N ARG A 23 33.58 19.04 -13.01
CA ARG A 23 34.74 18.35 -13.54
C ARG A 23 36.04 19.03 -13.10
N LYS A 24 36.11 20.37 -13.19
CA LYS A 24 37.27 21.13 -12.76
C LYS A 24 37.52 21.02 -11.26
N GLU A 25 36.46 21.07 -10.44
CA GLU A 25 36.57 20.86 -8.98
C GLU A 25 37.12 19.46 -8.64
N LEU A 26 36.67 18.43 -9.37
CA LEU A 26 37.08 17.04 -9.16
C LEU A 26 38.53 16.80 -9.62
N GLU A 27 38.93 17.36 -10.76
CA GLU A 27 40.31 17.28 -11.26
C GLU A 27 41.29 18.00 -10.30
N ALA A 28 40.93 19.17 -9.79
CA ALA A 28 41.73 19.86 -8.78
C ALA A 28 41.84 19.05 -7.47
N PHE A 29 40.78 18.35 -7.06
CA PHE A 29 40.82 17.47 -5.90
C PHE A 29 41.73 16.24 -6.12
N MET A 30 41.72 15.66 -7.32
CA MET A 30 42.61 14.55 -7.69
C MET A 30 44.07 14.97 -7.80
N GLU A 31 44.35 16.20 -8.22
CA GLU A 31 45.71 16.74 -8.27
C GLU A 31 46.28 16.95 -6.86
N ALA A 32 45.44 17.38 -5.92
CA ALA A 32 45.82 17.54 -4.52
C ALA A 32 45.92 16.21 -3.75
N ASN A 33 45.22 15.15 -4.20
CA ASN A 33 45.15 13.85 -3.50
C ASN A 33 45.50 12.68 -4.44
N PRO A 34 46.74 12.15 -4.39
CA PRO A 34 47.14 11.04 -5.26
C PRO A 34 46.30 9.77 -5.06
N GLU A 35 45.83 9.48 -3.84
CA GLU A 35 44.93 8.33 -3.56
C GLU A 35 43.66 8.37 -4.43
N ALA A 36 43.07 9.55 -4.60
CA ALA A 36 41.86 9.72 -5.41
C ALA A 36 42.14 9.42 -6.91
N LYS A 37 43.33 9.80 -7.39
CA LYS A 37 43.76 9.49 -8.76
C LYS A 37 43.98 7.98 -8.94
N ASP A 38 44.62 7.32 -7.98
CA ASP A 38 44.86 5.87 -8.02
C ASP A 38 43.55 5.08 -8.00
N GLN A 39 42.55 5.53 -7.22
CA GLN A 39 41.20 4.97 -7.22
C GLN A 39 40.56 5.05 -8.61
N LEU A 40 40.62 6.22 -9.26
CA LEU A 40 40.07 6.40 -10.60
C LEU A 40 40.78 5.53 -11.65
N GLU A 41 42.10 5.44 -11.60
CA GLU A 41 42.87 4.59 -12.51
C GLU A 41 42.56 3.11 -12.31
N SER A 42 42.40 2.67 -11.05
CA SER A 42 41.99 1.31 -10.71
C SER A 42 40.62 0.96 -11.29
N ILE A 43 39.64 1.86 -11.15
CA ILE A 43 38.29 1.67 -11.73
C ILE A 43 38.36 1.62 -13.26
N ARG A 44 39.12 2.52 -13.89
CA ARG A 44 39.32 2.50 -15.36
C ARG A 44 39.99 1.21 -15.82
N SER A 45 40.96 0.70 -15.07
CA SER A 45 41.62 -0.58 -15.36
C SER A 45 40.64 -1.74 -15.25
N LEU A 46 39.83 -1.78 -14.18
CA LEU A 46 38.78 -2.77 -13.99
C LEU A 46 37.78 -2.76 -15.16
N MET A 47 37.27 -1.59 -15.56
CA MET A 47 36.37 -1.47 -16.70
C MET A 47 37.00 -1.98 -18.00
N LYS A 48 38.29 -1.67 -18.24
CA LYS A 48 39.03 -2.21 -19.39
C LYS A 48 39.14 -3.72 -19.32
N SER A 49 39.37 -4.28 -18.13
CA SER A 49 39.41 -5.74 -17.91
C SER A 49 38.06 -6.39 -18.18
N MET A 50 36.97 -5.81 -17.66
CA MET A 50 35.61 -6.30 -17.90
C MET A 50 35.24 -6.30 -19.39
N LYS A 51 35.66 -5.27 -20.14
CA LYS A 51 35.45 -5.19 -21.60
C LYS A 51 36.24 -6.24 -22.38
N LYS A 52 37.31 -6.81 -21.80
CA LYS A 52 38.14 -7.86 -22.42
C LYS A 52 37.66 -9.27 -22.08
N LEU A 53 36.61 -9.41 -21.28
CA LEU A 53 36.06 -10.72 -20.97
C LEU A 53 35.59 -11.40 -22.26
N PRO A 54 35.85 -12.72 -22.41
CA PRO A 54 35.42 -13.45 -23.59
C PRO A 54 33.89 -13.42 -23.70
N GLU A 55 33.40 -13.27 -24.92
CA GLU A 55 31.97 -13.39 -25.19
C GLU A 55 31.53 -14.83 -24.92
N VAL A 56 30.59 -15.01 -23.98
CA VAL A 56 30.02 -16.31 -23.65
C VAL A 56 28.75 -16.50 -24.47
N LYS A 57 28.81 -17.41 -25.44
CA LYS A 57 27.63 -17.81 -26.22
C LYS A 57 26.80 -18.83 -25.44
N THR A 58 25.49 -18.65 -25.45
CA THR A 58 24.56 -19.67 -24.96
C THR A 58 24.40 -20.78 -25.99
N SER A 59 23.80 -21.91 -25.62
CA SER A 59 23.41 -22.91 -26.61
C SER A 59 22.32 -22.35 -27.53
N ASP A 60 22.29 -22.81 -28.78
CA ASP A 60 21.33 -22.36 -29.80
C ASP A 60 19.86 -22.53 -29.34
N GLU A 61 19.60 -23.52 -28.48
CA GLU A 61 18.28 -23.81 -27.93
C GLU A 61 17.90 -22.99 -26.68
N PHE A 62 18.84 -22.21 -26.10
CA PHE A 62 18.62 -21.52 -24.83
C PHE A 62 17.39 -20.62 -24.86
N THR A 63 17.27 -19.78 -25.89
CA THR A 63 16.15 -18.84 -26.04
C THR A 63 14.82 -19.57 -26.18
N ALA A 64 14.79 -20.66 -26.94
CA ALA A 64 13.58 -21.48 -27.11
C ALA A 64 13.16 -22.14 -25.78
N LYS A 65 14.13 -22.69 -25.02
CA LYS A 65 13.88 -23.27 -23.70
C LYS A 65 13.42 -22.23 -22.67
N LEU A 66 14.01 -21.03 -22.71
CA LEU A 66 13.61 -19.91 -21.86
C LEU A 66 12.16 -19.51 -22.13
N MET A 67 11.81 -19.27 -23.40
CA MET A 67 10.44 -18.90 -23.79
C MET A 67 9.43 -19.97 -23.37
N LYS A 68 9.75 -21.25 -23.62
CA LYS A 68 8.90 -22.37 -23.19
C LYS A 68 8.70 -22.41 -21.67
N ARG A 69 9.74 -22.11 -20.88
CA ARG A 69 9.64 -22.05 -19.41
C ARG A 69 8.81 -20.84 -18.95
N VAL A 70 8.97 -19.68 -19.57
CA VAL A 70 8.16 -18.49 -19.27
C VAL A 70 6.68 -18.75 -19.55
N GLU A 71 6.36 -19.37 -20.69
CA GLU A 71 4.99 -19.75 -21.03
C GLU A 71 4.42 -20.80 -20.08
N PHE A 72 5.23 -21.78 -19.71
CA PHE A 72 4.83 -22.80 -18.73
C PHE A 72 4.50 -22.19 -17.37
N GLU A 73 5.35 -21.30 -16.84
CA GLU A 73 5.10 -20.64 -15.54
C GLU A 73 3.88 -19.70 -15.63
N LYS A 74 3.72 -18.95 -16.72
CA LYS A 74 2.53 -18.11 -16.97
C LYS A 74 1.24 -18.93 -16.95
N ASN A 75 1.27 -20.12 -17.55
CA ASN A 75 0.12 -21.01 -17.65
C ASN A 75 0.05 -22.05 -16.53
N ARG A 76 0.95 -21.97 -15.53
CA ARG A 76 1.07 -22.97 -14.49
C ARG A 76 -0.22 -23.04 -13.69
N PRO A 77 -0.85 -24.23 -13.57
CA PRO A 77 -2.13 -24.38 -12.88
C PRO A 77 -2.10 -23.88 -11.43
N SER A 78 -0.95 -23.98 -10.76
CA SER A 78 -0.79 -23.50 -9.38
C SER A 78 -0.69 -21.97 -9.25
N ALA A 79 -0.32 -21.24 -10.31
CA ALA A 79 -0.31 -19.77 -10.28
C ALA A 79 -1.74 -19.20 -10.35
N LYS A 80 -2.68 -19.91 -11.00
CA LYS A 80 -4.11 -19.57 -11.01
C LYS A 80 -4.86 -20.01 -9.75
N LYS A 81 -4.24 -20.84 -8.89
CA LYS A 81 -4.86 -21.37 -7.67
C LYS A 81 -5.18 -20.28 -6.63
N TYR A 82 -4.58 -19.09 -6.77
CA TYR A 82 -4.84 -17.94 -5.91
C TYR A 82 -5.89 -16.96 -6.48
N VAL A 83 -6.42 -17.20 -7.69
CA VAL A 83 -7.38 -16.28 -8.34
C VAL A 83 -8.71 -16.94 -8.68
N THR A 84 -8.77 -18.27 -8.79
CA THR A 84 -10.06 -18.96 -8.86
C THR A 84 -10.54 -19.26 -7.44
N SER A 85 -10.90 -18.22 -6.71
CA SER A 85 -11.84 -18.42 -5.61
C SER A 85 -13.03 -19.16 -6.21
N THR A 86 -13.36 -20.30 -5.64
CA THR A 86 -14.59 -21.05 -5.90
C THR A 86 -15.77 -20.22 -5.41
N VAL A 87 -15.97 -19.04 -6.00
CA VAL A 87 -17.18 -18.24 -5.82
C VAL A 87 -18.15 -18.83 -6.82
N GLY A 88 -18.83 -19.90 -6.39
CA GLY A 88 -19.90 -20.51 -7.17
C GLY A 88 -20.91 -19.43 -7.52
N LYS A 89 -20.95 -19.04 -8.81
CA LYS A 89 -21.92 -18.15 -9.46
C LYS A 89 -22.77 -17.31 -8.49
N THR A 90 -22.13 -16.37 -7.79
CA THR A 90 -22.82 -15.42 -6.94
C THR A 90 -23.43 -14.36 -7.85
N TYR A 91 -24.76 -14.32 -7.93
CA TYR A 91 -25.47 -13.27 -8.65
C TYR A 91 -25.80 -12.16 -7.66
N PHE A 92 -25.38 -10.92 -7.95
CA PHE A 92 -25.63 -9.75 -7.09
C PHE A 92 -25.09 -9.89 -5.65
N GLY A 93 -23.93 -10.52 -5.47
CA GLY A 93 -23.31 -10.66 -4.14
C GLY A 93 -23.98 -11.67 -3.20
N PHE A 94 -25.03 -12.38 -3.61
CA PHE A 94 -25.68 -13.43 -2.82
C PHE A 94 -25.48 -14.83 -3.41
N THR A 95 -25.18 -15.81 -2.56
CA THR A 95 -25.27 -17.23 -2.88
C THR A 95 -26.75 -17.61 -3.07
N PRO A 96 -27.12 -18.53 -4.00
CA PRO A 96 -28.52 -18.85 -4.30
C PRO A 96 -29.42 -19.13 -3.09
N ALA A 97 -28.90 -19.79 -2.05
CA ALA A 97 -29.65 -20.07 -0.82
C ALA A 97 -29.93 -18.82 0.04
N TYR A 98 -29.03 -17.83 0.06
CA TYR A 98 -29.25 -16.58 0.80
C TYR A 98 -30.13 -15.60 0.05
N ALA A 99 -30.10 -15.62 -1.29
CA ALA A 99 -31.00 -14.82 -2.11
C ALA A 99 -32.47 -15.18 -1.83
N THR A 100 -32.81 -16.47 -1.73
CA THR A 100 -34.18 -16.89 -1.43
C THR A 100 -34.64 -16.41 -0.05
N VAL A 101 -33.79 -16.55 0.97
CA VAL A 101 -34.13 -16.09 2.33
C VAL A 101 -34.34 -14.58 2.38
N MET A 102 -33.45 -13.79 1.74
CA MET A 102 -33.58 -12.33 1.71
C MET A 102 -34.83 -11.87 0.96
N THR A 103 -35.13 -12.47 -0.20
CA THR A 103 -36.36 -12.14 -0.93
C THR A 103 -37.62 -12.46 -0.13
N ALA A 104 -37.65 -13.59 0.60
CA ALA A 104 -38.77 -13.96 1.45
C ALA A 104 -38.98 -12.95 2.59
N LEU A 105 -37.89 -12.50 3.23
CA LEU A 105 -37.96 -11.47 4.27
C LEU A 105 -38.51 -10.15 3.73
N VAL A 106 -38.02 -9.68 2.58
CA VAL A 106 -38.50 -8.43 1.97
C VAL A 106 -39.99 -8.51 1.67
N VAL A 107 -40.47 -9.62 1.09
CA VAL A 107 -41.90 -9.81 0.82
C VAL A 107 -42.72 -9.81 2.11
N ALA A 108 -42.26 -10.49 3.16
CA ALA A 108 -42.92 -10.49 4.46
C ALA A 108 -43.02 -9.09 5.06
N PHE A 109 -41.93 -8.30 5.02
CA PHE A 109 -41.93 -6.91 5.47
C PHE A 109 -42.92 -6.04 4.71
N VAL A 110 -43.03 -6.19 3.39
CA VAL A 110 -44.00 -5.44 2.57
C VAL A 110 -45.43 -5.81 2.94
N VAL A 111 -45.74 -7.10 3.15
CA VAL A 111 -47.08 -7.55 3.54
C VAL A 111 -47.46 -7.03 4.92
N VAL A 112 -46.55 -7.14 5.89
CA VAL A 112 -46.76 -6.60 7.25
C VAL A 112 -46.91 -5.08 7.20
N GLY A 113 -46.08 -4.40 6.41
CA GLY A 113 -46.19 -2.96 6.16
C GLY A 113 -47.55 -2.55 5.62
N MET A 114 -48.10 -3.27 4.63
CA MET A 114 -49.44 -3.01 4.11
C MET A 114 -50.55 -3.24 5.13
N GLN A 115 -50.38 -4.17 6.07
CA GLN A 115 -51.35 -4.40 7.15
C GLN A 115 -51.28 -3.31 8.24
N LEU A 116 -50.10 -2.74 8.47
CA LEU A 116 -49.87 -1.69 9.46
C LEU A 116 -50.25 -0.28 8.95
N VAL A 117 -50.43 -0.09 7.64
CA VAL A 117 -50.93 1.18 7.10
C VAL A 117 -52.43 1.27 7.40
N PRO A 118 -52.88 2.25 8.21
CA PRO A 118 -54.29 2.41 8.51
C PRO A 118 -55.08 2.71 7.24
N LYS A 119 -56.16 1.95 7.03
CA LYS A 119 -57.07 2.14 5.90
C LYS A 119 -57.82 3.45 6.13
N THR A 120 -57.32 4.55 5.56
CA THR A 120 -57.98 5.85 5.60
C THR A 120 -59.33 5.75 4.89
N ASN A 121 -60.38 5.59 5.69
CA ASN A 121 -61.71 6.06 5.35
C ASN A 121 -61.80 7.53 5.79
N ASN A 122 -62.32 8.38 4.91
CA ASN A 122 -62.39 9.83 5.07
C ASN A 122 -63.38 10.22 6.17
N ASN A 123 -63.02 10.02 7.44
CA ASN A 123 -63.84 10.34 8.59
C ASN A 123 -62.91 10.91 9.67
N SER A 124 -62.84 12.24 9.73
CA SER A 124 -62.03 13.02 10.65
C SER A 124 -62.05 12.47 12.08
N THR A 125 -60.90 12.01 12.56
CA THR A 125 -60.73 11.67 13.98
C THR A 125 -60.24 12.91 14.72
N VAL A 126 -61.13 13.45 15.54
CA VAL A 126 -60.97 14.61 16.42
C VAL A 126 -59.84 14.35 17.41
N LEU A 127 -58.90 15.30 17.51
CA LEU A 127 -57.89 15.35 18.56
C LEU A 127 -58.55 15.70 19.91
N PRO A 128 -58.34 14.95 21.00
CA PRO A 128 -58.63 15.46 22.33
C PRO A 128 -57.55 16.44 22.77
N THR A 129 -57.96 17.71 22.90
CA THR A 129 -57.22 18.78 23.57
C THR A 129 -57.33 18.60 25.09
N SER A 130 -56.23 18.26 25.75
CA SER A 130 -56.03 18.57 27.17
C SER A 130 -54.58 18.98 27.36
N ILE A 131 -54.37 20.29 27.29
CA ILE A 131 -53.13 20.98 27.64
C ILE A 131 -53.15 21.17 29.15
N THR A 132 -52.32 20.44 29.88
CA THR A 132 -51.87 20.88 31.21
C THR A 132 -50.45 21.38 31.02
N ALA A 133 -50.30 22.70 31.10
CA ALA A 133 -49.02 23.38 31.04
C ALA A 133 -48.31 23.19 32.38
N GLU A 134 -47.28 22.36 32.39
CA GLU A 134 -46.25 22.34 33.43
C GLU A 134 -44.97 22.91 32.78
N THR A 135 -44.49 23.99 33.38
CA THR A 135 -43.51 24.93 32.85
C THR A 135 -42.15 24.31 32.60
N SER A 136 -41.57 24.64 31.44
CA SER A 136 -40.17 24.43 31.07
C SER A 136 -39.22 24.91 32.18
N THR A 137 -38.40 24.01 32.71
CA THR A 137 -37.13 24.37 33.35
C THR A 137 -36.02 23.53 32.72
N ILE A 138 -35.12 24.20 32.00
CA ILE A 138 -33.91 23.62 31.43
C ILE A 138 -32.86 23.56 32.55
N PRO A 139 -32.40 22.39 33.00
CA PRO A 139 -31.21 22.33 33.82
C PRO A 139 -29.97 22.57 32.95
N LYS A 140 -29.17 23.54 33.39
CA LYS A 140 -27.93 24.05 32.83
C LYS A 140 -26.95 22.93 32.44
N SER A 141 -26.50 22.95 31.19
CA SER A 141 -25.36 22.18 30.68
C SER A 141 -24.14 22.35 31.60
N THR A 142 -23.75 21.27 32.26
CA THR A 142 -22.48 21.17 32.99
C THR A 142 -21.58 20.23 32.20
N SER A 143 -20.51 20.79 31.66
CA SER A 143 -19.47 20.07 30.91
C SER A 143 -18.75 19.03 31.78
N PRO A 144 -18.71 17.75 31.39
CA PRO A 144 -17.85 16.76 32.05
C PRO A 144 -16.42 16.84 31.51
N LYS A 145 -15.44 16.76 32.42
CA LYS A 145 -14.00 16.74 32.15
C LYS A 145 -13.59 15.47 31.36
N PRO A 146 -12.50 15.52 30.56
CA PRO A 146 -12.04 14.35 29.81
C PRO A 146 -11.44 13.29 30.76
N TYR A 147 -11.93 12.05 30.64
CA TYR A 147 -11.34 10.88 31.26
C TYR A 147 -10.31 10.24 30.32
N GLN A 148 -9.24 9.77 30.94
CA GLN A 148 -8.02 9.20 30.38
C GLN A 148 -8.29 7.74 29.96
N ASN A 149 -7.90 7.37 28.75
CA ASN A 149 -7.99 6.00 28.25
C ASN A 149 -6.80 5.19 28.77
N ASP A 150 -7.00 4.37 29.79
CA ASP A 150 -6.10 3.26 30.10
C ASP A 150 -6.77 1.97 29.59
N ASP A 151 -6.58 1.71 28.29
CA ASP A 151 -7.06 0.51 27.62
C ASP A 151 -6.31 -0.73 28.13
N ILE A 152 -7.08 -1.60 28.79
CA ILE A 152 -7.22 -3.03 28.48
C ILE A 152 -5.91 -3.77 28.15
N MET A 153 -5.34 -4.41 29.18
CA MET A 153 -4.38 -5.50 29.00
C MET A 153 -5.08 -6.69 28.32
N LEU A 154 -4.66 -7.02 27.09
CA LEU A 154 -4.92 -8.32 26.48
C LEU A 154 -3.59 -9.07 26.42
N ALA A 155 -3.60 -10.25 27.03
CA ALA A 155 -2.46 -11.13 27.20
C ALA A 155 -1.82 -11.53 25.87
N GLU A 156 -0.49 -11.55 25.86
CA GLU A 156 0.35 -12.00 24.76
C GLU A 156 0.43 -13.53 24.82
N ASP A 157 -0.27 -14.23 23.92
CA ASP A 157 -0.06 -15.66 23.71
C ASP A 157 1.32 -15.83 23.06
N HIS A 158 2.27 -16.35 23.83
CA HIS A 158 3.61 -16.72 23.39
C HIS A 158 3.54 -17.82 22.32
N ASP A 159 3.75 -17.48 21.05
CA ASP A 159 4.20 -18.44 20.04
C ASP A 159 5.75 -18.42 20.00
N SER A 160 6.33 -19.46 20.59
CA SER A 160 7.78 -19.64 20.70
C SER A 160 8.35 -20.18 19.39
N THR A 161 8.62 -19.28 18.45
CA THR A 161 9.59 -19.52 17.37
C THR A 161 10.53 -18.33 17.26
N ASP A 162 11.37 -18.20 18.28
CA ASP A 162 12.48 -17.25 18.33
C ASP A 162 13.68 -17.81 17.54
N VAL A 163 14.13 -17.06 16.54
CA VAL A 163 15.53 -17.02 16.08
C VAL A 163 15.82 -15.64 15.51
N ASP A 164 16.52 -14.85 16.32
CA ASP A 164 17.25 -13.60 16.12
C ASP A 164 17.40 -13.03 14.70
N GLY A 165 16.90 -11.80 14.51
CA GLY A 165 17.21 -10.94 13.36
C GLY A 165 17.01 -9.44 13.68
N PRO A 166 17.91 -8.54 13.26
CA PRO A 166 18.00 -7.18 13.81
C PRO A 166 16.90 -6.22 13.31
N ALA A 167 16.30 -5.52 14.28
CA ALA A 167 15.57 -4.25 14.23
C ALA A 167 14.94 -3.83 12.88
N ARG A 168 13.66 -4.16 12.70
CA ARG A 168 12.82 -3.54 11.68
C ARG A 168 12.21 -2.23 12.22
N VAL A 169 12.68 -1.10 11.70
CA VAL A 169 12.10 0.23 11.96
C VAL A 169 10.62 0.22 11.53
N LYS A 170 9.72 0.56 12.45
CA LYS A 170 8.28 0.71 12.18
C LYS A 170 8.08 1.90 11.25
N SER A 171 7.47 1.65 10.10
CA SER A 171 6.94 2.66 9.18
C SER A 171 5.81 3.43 9.87
N GLY A 172 5.93 4.75 10.01
CA GLY A 172 4.87 5.53 10.63
C GLY A 172 5.06 7.05 10.74
N GLN A 173 6.05 7.65 10.08
CA GLN A 173 6.18 9.11 10.01
C GLN A 173 6.58 9.51 8.60
N PHE A 174 5.59 9.81 7.77
CA PHE A 174 5.79 10.63 6.58
C PHE A 174 5.20 11.99 6.92
N ASP A 175 6.06 12.97 7.17
CA ASP A 175 5.65 14.35 7.35
C ASP A 175 5.04 14.88 6.03
N ASP A 176 3.97 15.67 6.16
CA ASP A 176 3.10 16.27 5.12
C ASP A 176 3.81 17.22 4.11
N LYS A 177 4.91 16.80 3.50
CA LYS A 177 5.72 17.61 2.56
C LYS A 177 5.97 16.94 1.22
N ILE A 178 5.06 16.11 0.72
CA ILE A 178 5.13 15.60 -0.67
C ILE A 178 3.99 16.19 -1.50
N LYS A 179 4.32 17.15 -2.38
CA LYS A 179 3.42 17.59 -3.46
C LYS A 179 3.72 16.78 -4.73
N LEU A 180 2.78 15.95 -5.17
CA LEU A 180 2.80 15.35 -6.50
C LEU A 180 2.37 16.39 -7.54
N VAL A 181 3.19 16.60 -8.57
CA VAL A 181 2.84 17.42 -9.74
C VAL A 181 2.47 16.47 -10.88
N GLY A 182 1.17 16.34 -11.17
CA GLY A 182 0.65 15.61 -12.32
C GLY A 182 -0.03 16.59 -13.28
N ASN A 183 0.38 16.54 -14.55
CA ASN A 183 -0.19 17.33 -15.64
C ASN A 183 -1.71 17.11 -15.80
N LYS A 184 -2.44 18.21 -15.93
CA LYS A 184 -3.36 18.43 -17.06
C LYS A 184 -3.46 19.90 -17.39
#